data_AF-A0A839IS39-F1
#
_entry.id   AF-A0A839IS39-F1
#
_cell.length_a   1.000
_cell.length_b   1.000
_cell.length_c   1.000
_cell.angle_alpha   90.00
_cell.angle_beta   90.00
_cell.angle_gamma   90.00
#
_symmetry.space_group_name_H-M   'P 1'
#
loop_
_entity.id
_entity.type
_entity.pdbx_description
1 polymer ?
#
loop_
_entity_poly.entity_id
_entity_poly.type
_entity_poly.pdbx_seq_one_letter_code
_entity_poly.pdbx_strand_id
1 'polypeptide(L)'
;MTTLAAINASLRGDNALALRPADQVMNLERLGALHQSRLSFMRALVRRIMRERWQIETRRFDLDEQGYGTVIYQVQAPHGLFNFVIFSDYLSDEERNDRVIATKWDLTMALVDGEVDDIYLEKLRQNVPKQEAGRVDSRVFVLSRANRSARNFNYVVDQLAQGEQPDISKIAEVGYLYRTTAVYGSGKLGMADWDKVQSRYTDFARPFAAEMFVCLMLRNFSLTQAEHIAKHKSPESYQPMQDEIKRYFGIGNSTGLGMAPYLVNHPHLINQWVEMRELALARVRALGQIDMRIRIRFQQLIDRCSQHTEQTVTEDAWQTDNNQLVLNDLKALQQQVEENFSDWNELIQWSEANCSVQGQEMLVSIMLELYPELVEDLDDYQAAEEFLDLDPLMPVQALKAVIEDRYRWALDIDFGAEGSREIFWYRSEEKMEPRLGHSACDHGKEKQMALGVGYAVRKCYDQLSEYVQLHPEHTTARFMVARPKLRGIVRRIQSMNRCIYGDIQANLLDRDILPMHLLRAKLAFFGVSKFDPKSKLWVRNTMFQGAPLLEDIGKPFNDDWFMPLAPTTENNH
;
A
#
# COMPACT_ATOMS: atom_id res chain seq x y z
N MET A 1 9.47 8.10 24.23
CA MET A 1 9.87 7.47 22.95
C MET A 1 9.75 5.97 23.10
N THR A 2 8.92 5.33 22.27
CA THR A 2 8.84 3.87 22.22
C THR A 2 10.16 3.29 21.74
N THR A 3 10.64 2.25 22.41
CA THR A 3 11.83 1.47 22.02
C THR A 3 11.42 0.11 21.48
N LEU A 4 12.28 -0.54 20.70
CA LEU A 4 12.04 -1.93 20.26
C LEU A 4 11.81 -2.88 21.45
N ALA A 5 12.51 -2.67 22.56
CA ALA A 5 12.30 -3.44 23.79
C ALA A 5 10.89 -3.23 24.37
N ALA A 6 10.37 -2.01 24.37
CA ALA A 6 9.02 -1.72 24.83
C ALA A 6 7.95 -2.32 23.90
N ILE A 7 8.19 -2.32 22.58
CA ILE A 7 7.34 -3.01 21.59
C ILE A 7 7.32 -4.51 21.88
N ASN A 8 8.49 -5.14 21.99
CA ASN A 8 8.59 -6.58 22.28
C ASN A 8 7.92 -6.96 23.61
N ALA A 9 8.07 -6.13 24.66
CA ALA A 9 7.40 -6.34 25.93
C ALA A 9 5.86 -6.24 25.80
N SER A 10 5.36 -5.29 25.01
CA SER A 10 3.91 -5.13 24.76
C SER A 10 3.34 -6.27 23.92
N LEU A 11 4.17 -6.91 23.09
CA LEU A 11 3.74 -7.99 22.21
C LEU A 11 3.83 -9.37 22.85
N ARG A 12 4.86 -9.63 23.67
CA ARG A 12 5.19 -10.98 24.18
C ARG A 12 5.71 -11.02 25.61
N GLY A 13 5.78 -9.89 26.31
CA GLY A 13 6.22 -9.85 27.71
C GLY A 13 5.17 -10.37 28.68
N ASP A 14 5.52 -10.41 29.96
CA ASP A 14 4.64 -10.91 31.03
C ASP A 14 3.31 -10.13 31.14
N ASN A 15 3.30 -8.87 30.71
CA ASN A 15 2.12 -8.00 30.61
C ASN A 15 1.82 -7.62 29.16
N ALA A 16 1.96 -8.57 28.22
CA ALA A 16 1.63 -8.34 26.82
C ALA A 16 0.17 -7.88 26.66
N LEU A 17 -0.04 -6.97 25.71
CA LEU A 17 -1.36 -6.48 25.36
C LEU A 17 -2.14 -7.56 24.61
N ALA A 18 -3.47 -7.58 24.81
CA ALA A 18 -4.36 -8.53 24.17
C ALA A 18 -4.55 -8.20 22.68
N LEU A 19 -3.75 -8.85 21.83
CA LEU A 19 -3.88 -8.81 20.37
C LEU A 19 -5.06 -9.65 19.88
N ARG A 20 -5.61 -9.33 18.69
CA ARG A 20 -6.58 -10.22 18.03
C ARG A 20 -5.87 -11.50 17.54
N PRO A 21 -6.55 -12.66 17.54
CA PRO A 21 -5.92 -13.91 17.17
C PRO A 21 -5.57 -13.96 15.66
N ALA A 22 -4.54 -14.74 15.32
CA ALA A 22 -3.97 -14.74 13.98
C ALA A 22 -4.91 -15.31 12.91
N ASP A 23 -5.76 -16.28 13.25
CA ASP A 23 -6.79 -16.86 12.38
C ASP A 23 -7.87 -15.83 11.99
N GLN A 24 -8.19 -14.91 12.89
CA GLN A 24 -9.04 -13.76 12.58
C GLN A 24 -8.32 -12.76 11.68
N VAL A 25 -7.13 -12.30 12.07
CA VAL A 25 -6.43 -11.17 11.42
C VAL A 25 -5.83 -11.54 10.07
N MET A 26 -5.23 -12.73 9.95
CA MET A 26 -4.55 -13.17 8.73
C MET A 26 -5.47 -13.89 7.74
N ASN A 27 -6.76 -13.94 8.03
CA ASN A 27 -7.79 -14.33 7.07
C ASN A 27 -7.75 -13.38 5.86
N LEU A 28 -7.77 -13.94 4.66
CA LEU A 28 -7.62 -13.16 3.43
C LEU A 28 -8.74 -12.12 3.23
N GLU A 29 -9.99 -12.48 3.52
CA GLU A 29 -11.12 -11.55 3.38
C GLU A 29 -10.93 -10.34 4.30
N ARG A 30 -10.55 -10.57 5.56
CA ARG A 30 -10.26 -9.48 6.52
C ARG A 30 -9.09 -8.62 6.09
N LEU A 31 -7.99 -9.20 5.63
CA LEU A 31 -6.86 -8.44 5.08
C LEU A 31 -7.31 -7.57 3.89
N GLY A 32 -8.19 -8.09 3.03
CA GLY A 32 -8.76 -7.34 1.92
C GLY A 32 -9.78 -6.27 2.33
N ALA A 33 -10.26 -6.30 3.57
CA ALA A 33 -11.21 -5.35 4.13
C ALA A 33 -10.52 -4.18 4.86
N LEU A 34 -9.19 -4.21 5.00
CA LEU A 34 -8.40 -3.14 5.61
C LEU A 34 -8.61 -1.80 4.89
N HIS A 35 -8.63 -0.73 5.68
CA HIS A 35 -8.62 0.65 5.21
C HIS A 35 -7.27 1.30 5.53
N GLN A 36 -7.00 2.46 4.91
CA GLN A 36 -5.88 3.29 5.33
C GLN A 36 -5.95 3.61 6.83
N SER A 37 -4.81 3.93 7.42
CA SER A 37 -4.71 4.36 8.82
C SER A 37 -3.56 5.35 8.97
N ARG A 38 -3.35 5.89 10.18
CA ARG A 38 -2.16 6.70 10.47
C ARG A 38 -0.87 5.98 10.09
N LEU A 39 -0.79 4.66 10.27
CA LEU A 39 0.41 3.86 9.96
C LEU A 39 0.65 3.67 8.46
N SER A 40 -0.26 4.09 7.58
CA SER A 40 -0.08 3.92 6.15
C SER A 40 1.13 4.70 5.62
N PHE A 41 1.86 4.15 4.65
CA PHE A 41 3.17 4.67 4.23
C PHE A 41 3.10 6.10 3.69
N MET A 42 2.05 6.43 2.92
CA MET A 42 1.84 7.81 2.46
C MET A 42 1.66 8.79 3.62
N ARG A 43 0.91 8.39 4.67
CA ARG A 43 0.66 9.20 5.87
C ARG A 43 1.95 9.38 6.68
N ALA A 44 2.67 8.29 6.94
CA ALA A 44 3.94 8.31 7.65
C ALA A 44 5.00 9.17 6.93
N LEU A 45 5.09 9.07 5.60
CA LEU A 45 6.00 9.90 4.80
C LEU A 45 5.64 11.39 4.87
N VAL A 46 4.38 11.75 4.64
CA VAL A 46 3.93 13.16 4.69
C VAL A 46 4.15 13.74 6.09
N ARG A 47 3.76 13.02 7.15
CA ARG A 47 4.03 13.45 8.53
C ARG A 47 5.52 13.74 8.74
N ARG A 48 6.39 12.86 8.23
CA ARG A 48 7.84 13.04 8.32
C ARG A 48 8.31 14.30 7.60
N ILE A 49 7.94 14.49 6.33
CA ILE A 49 8.29 15.65 5.52
C ILE A 49 7.87 16.96 6.21
N MET A 50 6.64 17.02 6.73
CA MET A 50 6.10 18.20 7.38
C MET A 50 6.80 18.49 8.72
N ARG A 51 7.03 17.46 9.55
CA ARG A 51 7.71 17.57 10.85
C ARG A 51 9.16 18.00 10.69
N GLU A 52 9.87 17.41 9.74
CA GLU A 52 11.29 17.66 9.47
C GLU A 52 11.54 18.85 8.55
N ARG A 53 10.47 19.43 7.99
CA ARG A 53 10.51 20.63 7.14
C ARG A 53 11.49 20.48 5.97
N TRP A 54 11.36 19.39 5.21
CA TRP A 54 12.21 19.16 4.04
C TRP A 54 12.12 20.35 3.08
N GLN A 55 13.24 20.82 2.56
CA GLN A 55 13.24 21.92 1.58
C GLN A 55 13.15 21.32 0.19
N ILE A 56 12.08 21.64 -0.53
CA ILE A 56 11.83 21.14 -1.88
C ILE A 56 11.73 22.35 -2.80
N GLU A 57 12.75 22.57 -3.62
CA GLU A 57 12.89 23.75 -4.45
C GLU A 57 13.00 23.36 -5.92
N THR A 58 12.40 24.18 -6.79
CA THR A 58 12.53 24.00 -8.24
C THR A 58 13.88 24.54 -8.70
N ARG A 59 14.82 23.64 -9.01
CA ARG A 59 16.16 23.99 -9.48
C ARG A 59 16.21 24.28 -10.98
N ARG A 60 15.40 23.56 -11.75
CA ARG A 60 15.25 23.73 -13.21
C ARG A 60 13.77 23.62 -13.57
N PHE A 61 13.27 24.57 -14.37
CA PHE A 61 11.89 24.60 -14.86
C PHE A 61 11.88 24.99 -16.33
N ASP A 62 12.31 24.06 -17.18
CA ASP A 62 12.48 24.29 -18.61
C ASP A 62 11.28 23.66 -19.34
N LEU A 63 10.07 24.18 -19.09
CA LEU A 63 8.86 23.79 -19.81
C LEU A 63 8.52 24.85 -20.87
N ASP A 64 8.12 24.40 -22.06
CA ASP A 64 7.51 25.27 -23.06
C ASP A 64 6.07 25.66 -22.68
N GLU A 65 5.42 26.48 -23.51
CA GLU A 65 4.05 26.94 -23.29
C GLU A 65 2.99 25.81 -23.27
N GLN A 66 3.33 24.63 -23.83
CA GLN A 66 2.47 23.45 -23.85
C GLN A 66 2.80 22.47 -22.70
N GLY A 67 3.77 22.83 -21.85
CA GLY A 67 4.17 22.07 -20.68
C GLY A 67 5.13 20.92 -20.98
N TYR A 68 5.82 20.92 -22.12
CA TYR A 68 6.84 19.93 -22.49
C TYR A 68 8.24 20.43 -22.19
N GLY A 69 9.12 19.52 -21.76
CA GLY A 69 10.51 19.84 -21.43
C GLY A 69 11.01 19.12 -20.18
N THR A 70 11.73 19.83 -19.32
CA THR A 70 12.43 19.21 -18.18
C THR A 70 12.32 20.02 -16.90
N VAL A 71 11.96 19.34 -15.82
CA VAL A 71 11.88 19.93 -14.49
C VAL A 71 12.74 19.14 -13.52
N ILE A 72 13.44 19.84 -12.63
CA ILE A 72 14.22 19.24 -11.56
C ILE A 72 13.83 19.91 -10.24
N TYR A 73 13.29 19.12 -9.33
CA TYR A 73 13.10 19.51 -7.94
C TYR A 73 14.30 19.03 -7.12
N GLN A 74 15.00 19.96 -6.48
CA GLN A 74 16.03 19.66 -5.50
C GLN A 74 15.35 19.46 -4.14
N VAL A 75 15.68 18.35 -3.48
CA VAL A 75 15.06 17.91 -2.23
C VAL A 75 16.15 17.82 -1.18
N GLN A 76 16.22 18.81 -0.31
CA GLN A 76 17.08 18.81 0.86
C GLN A 76 16.30 18.24 2.05
N ALA A 77 16.55 16.97 2.33
CA ALA A 77 16.10 16.30 3.55
C ALA A 77 17.14 16.48 4.67
N PRO A 78 16.83 16.10 5.92
CA PRO A 78 17.75 16.27 7.05
C PRO A 78 19.10 15.55 6.89
N HIS A 79 19.14 14.40 6.22
CA HIS A 79 20.35 13.57 6.13
C HIS A 79 20.89 13.42 4.69
N GLY A 80 20.12 13.81 3.68
CA GLY A 80 20.48 13.62 2.29
C GLY A 80 20.00 14.74 1.38
N LEU A 81 20.72 14.88 0.26
CA LEU A 81 20.34 15.70 -0.87
C LEU A 81 19.89 14.79 -2.00
N PHE A 82 18.70 15.04 -2.53
CA PHE A 82 18.13 14.28 -3.63
C PHE A 82 17.65 15.21 -4.74
N ASN A 83 17.52 14.68 -5.94
CA ASN A 83 16.93 15.38 -7.07
C ASN A 83 15.83 14.53 -7.68
N PHE A 84 14.64 15.11 -7.84
CA PHE A 84 13.55 14.51 -8.60
C PHE A 84 13.51 15.12 -10.00
N VAL A 85 13.89 14.32 -10.99
CA VAL A 85 14.02 14.70 -12.40
C VAL A 85 12.79 14.24 -13.16
N ILE A 86 12.19 15.14 -13.93
CA ILE A 86 10.99 14.89 -14.73
C ILE A 86 11.27 15.26 -16.19
N PHE A 87 11.04 14.32 -17.10
CA PHE A 87 10.97 14.55 -18.53
C PHE A 87 9.49 14.55 -18.94
N SER A 88 9.04 15.65 -19.51
CA SER A 88 7.69 15.84 -20.02
C SER A 88 7.71 15.92 -21.53
N ASP A 89 7.15 14.92 -22.18
CA ASP A 89 7.19 14.77 -23.64
C ASP A 89 5.77 14.81 -24.21
N TYR A 90 5.65 15.32 -25.44
CA TYR A 90 4.40 15.24 -26.18
C TYR A 90 4.08 13.78 -26.51
N LEU A 91 2.85 13.37 -26.24
CA LEU A 91 2.28 12.09 -26.64
C LEU A 91 0.91 12.33 -27.25
N SER A 92 0.68 11.80 -28.46
CA SER A 92 -0.64 11.92 -29.08
C SER A 92 -1.67 11.05 -28.36
N ASP A 93 -2.96 11.38 -28.53
CA ASP A 93 -4.05 10.63 -27.91
C ASP A 93 -4.09 9.17 -28.39
N GLU A 94 -3.72 8.90 -29.65
CA GLU A 94 -3.66 7.56 -30.22
C GLU A 94 -2.49 6.73 -29.67
N GLU A 95 -1.37 7.39 -29.31
CA GLU A 95 -0.21 6.73 -28.70
C GLU A 95 -0.36 6.56 -27.18
N ARG A 96 -1.25 7.32 -26.54
CA ARG A 96 -1.46 7.28 -25.09
C ARG A 96 -2.15 5.98 -24.67
N ASN A 97 -1.35 5.09 -24.11
CA ASN A 97 -1.81 3.82 -23.59
C ASN A 97 -1.36 3.65 -22.13
N ASP A 98 -2.32 3.42 -21.25
CA ASP A 98 -2.06 3.26 -19.82
C ASP A 98 -1.74 1.81 -19.41
N ARG A 99 -1.58 0.90 -20.38
CA ARG A 99 -1.15 -0.47 -20.12
C ARG A 99 0.36 -0.51 -19.87
N VAL A 100 0.79 -1.47 -19.05
CA VAL A 100 2.21 -1.72 -18.75
C VAL A 100 3.04 -2.09 -20.01
N ILE A 101 2.37 -2.49 -21.09
CA ILE A 101 3.00 -2.78 -22.39
C ILE A 101 3.32 -1.55 -23.25
N ALA A 102 2.87 -0.36 -22.85
CA ALA A 102 3.21 0.88 -23.56
C ALA A 102 4.73 1.08 -23.65
N THR A 103 5.16 1.85 -24.65
CA THR A 103 6.58 2.18 -24.90
C THR A 103 6.86 3.67 -24.84
N LYS A 104 5.82 4.49 -24.67
CA LYS A 104 5.87 5.95 -24.55
C LYS A 104 4.86 6.41 -23.49
N TRP A 105 5.18 7.53 -22.84
CA TRP A 105 4.40 8.13 -21.77
C TRP A 105 4.51 9.65 -21.82
N ASP A 106 3.52 10.37 -21.30
CA ASP A 106 3.60 11.84 -21.19
C ASP A 106 4.75 12.25 -20.24
N LEU A 107 4.97 11.48 -19.17
CA LEU A 107 6.03 11.73 -18.19
C LEU A 107 6.88 10.49 -17.95
N THR A 108 8.19 10.70 -17.87
CA THR A 108 9.13 9.76 -17.24
C THR A 108 10.00 10.46 -16.22
N MET A 109 10.24 9.79 -15.10
CA MET A 109 10.75 10.44 -13.88
C MET A 109 11.78 9.58 -13.17
N ALA A 110 12.73 10.22 -12.50
CA ALA A 110 13.74 9.58 -11.68
C ALA A 110 13.95 10.33 -10.35
N LEU A 111 13.96 9.61 -9.23
CA LEU A 111 14.48 10.11 -7.95
C LEU A 111 15.94 9.68 -7.82
N VAL A 112 16.81 10.66 -7.60
CA VAL A 112 18.27 10.49 -7.68
C VAL A 112 18.94 10.97 -6.40
N ASP A 113 19.91 10.21 -5.94
CA ASP A 113 20.87 10.58 -4.89
C ASP A 113 21.90 11.61 -5.38
N GLY A 114 21.99 12.72 -4.63
CA GLY A 114 22.94 13.80 -4.84
C GLY A 114 22.60 14.71 -6.02
N GLU A 115 23.60 15.53 -6.40
CA GLU A 115 23.49 16.55 -7.44
C GLU A 115 23.32 15.97 -8.86
N VAL A 116 22.49 16.61 -9.68
CA VAL A 116 22.32 16.24 -11.11
C VAL A 116 22.96 17.30 -11.98
N ASP A 117 24.22 17.12 -12.37
CA ASP A 117 24.85 18.01 -13.36
C ASP A 117 24.29 17.78 -14.78
N ASP A 118 24.61 18.65 -15.73
CA ASP A 118 24.09 18.56 -17.10
C ASP A 118 24.54 17.28 -17.83
N ILE A 119 25.74 16.76 -17.52
CA ILE A 119 26.25 15.51 -18.09
C ILE A 119 25.40 14.33 -17.61
N TYR A 120 25.09 14.29 -16.31
CA TYR A 120 24.28 13.26 -15.71
C TYR A 120 22.82 13.37 -16.13
N LEU A 121 22.29 14.59 -16.25
CA LEU A 121 20.95 14.82 -16.78
C LEU A 121 20.80 14.22 -18.18
N GLU A 122 21.79 14.38 -19.05
CA GLU A 122 21.75 13.81 -20.40
C GLU A 122 21.79 12.28 -20.38
N LYS A 123 22.57 11.67 -19.46
CA LYS A 123 22.52 10.21 -19.25
C LYS A 123 21.14 9.73 -18.80
N LEU A 124 20.49 10.48 -17.91
CA LEU A 124 19.12 10.20 -17.48
C LEU A 124 18.15 10.34 -18.67
N ARG A 125 18.25 11.40 -19.46
CA ARG A 125 17.40 11.63 -20.64
C ARG A 125 17.47 10.48 -21.65
N GLN A 126 18.64 9.87 -21.82
CA GLN A 126 18.83 8.76 -22.75
C GLN A 126 18.30 7.41 -22.24
N ASN A 127 18.05 7.26 -20.93
CA ASN A 127 17.76 5.97 -20.30
C ASN A 127 16.44 5.90 -19.52
N VAL A 128 16.06 6.98 -18.83
CA VAL A 128 14.83 7.06 -18.04
C VAL A 128 13.59 6.84 -18.93
N PRO A 129 13.48 7.44 -20.14
CA PRO A 129 12.33 7.19 -21.01
C PRO A 129 12.21 5.75 -21.53
N LYS A 130 13.33 5.02 -21.62
CA LYS A 130 13.37 3.64 -22.14
C LYS A 130 12.80 2.59 -21.18
N GLN A 131 12.66 2.94 -19.89
CA GLN A 131 12.09 2.06 -18.86
C GLN A 131 12.75 0.66 -18.86
N GLU A 132 12.00 -0.41 -19.14
CA GLU A 132 12.52 -1.78 -19.11
C GLU A 132 13.65 -2.04 -20.12
N ALA A 133 13.71 -1.29 -21.22
CA ALA A 133 14.78 -1.33 -22.21
C ALA A 133 15.99 -0.44 -21.85
N GLY A 134 15.84 0.44 -20.86
CA GLY A 134 16.89 1.34 -20.37
C GLY A 134 17.66 0.75 -19.20
N ARG A 135 18.82 1.33 -18.89
CA ARG A 135 19.57 1.04 -17.66
C ARG A 135 20.02 2.34 -17.03
N VAL A 136 19.89 2.41 -15.71
CA VAL A 136 20.39 3.50 -14.88
C VAL A 136 21.46 2.95 -13.94
N ASP A 137 21.90 3.75 -12.98
CA ASP A 137 22.89 3.35 -11.99
C ASP A 137 22.35 3.47 -10.56
N SER A 138 23.18 3.03 -9.61
CA SER A 138 22.79 2.92 -8.20
C SER A 138 22.50 4.26 -7.51
N ARG A 139 22.69 5.42 -8.16
CA ARG A 139 22.23 6.72 -7.64
C ARG A 139 20.73 6.89 -7.81
N VAL A 140 20.11 6.21 -8.78
CA VAL A 140 18.66 6.29 -9.00
C VAL A 140 17.96 5.36 -8.00
N PHE A 141 17.09 5.92 -7.17
CA PHE A 141 16.32 5.18 -6.18
C PHE A 141 15.02 4.64 -6.78
N VAL A 142 14.36 5.51 -7.56
CA VAL A 142 13.05 5.21 -8.14
C VAL A 142 13.01 5.69 -9.58
N LEU A 143 12.45 4.85 -10.45
CA LEU A 143 12.02 5.21 -11.80
C LEU A 143 10.51 5.12 -11.88
N SER A 144 9.87 6.13 -12.45
CA SER A 144 8.42 6.16 -12.60
C SER A 144 8.03 6.72 -13.96
N ARG A 145 6.79 6.44 -14.35
CA ARG A 145 6.17 6.96 -15.58
C ARG A 145 4.68 7.19 -15.37
N ALA A 146 4.14 8.18 -16.08
CA ALA A 146 2.75 8.57 -15.92
C ALA A 146 2.18 9.19 -17.21
N ASN A 147 0.86 9.11 -17.34
CA ASN A 147 0.11 9.71 -18.44
C ASN A 147 -0.92 10.72 -17.92
N ARG A 148 -1.21 11.72 -18.74
CA ARG A 148 -2.27 12.71 -18.48
C ARG A 148 -3.62 12.01 -18.41
N SER A 149 -4.46 12.44 -17.48
CA SER A 149 -5.85 12.03 -17.42
C SER A 149 -6.61 12.65 -18.58
N ALA A 150 -7.00 11.84 -19.57
CA ALA A 150 -7.80 12.29 -20.71
C ALA A 150 -9.16 12.90 -20.28
N ARG A 151 -9.64 12.56 -19.08
CA ARG A 151 -10.92 13.07 -18.55
C ARG A 151 -10.79 14.45 -17.90
N ASN A 152 -9.70 14.70 -17.19
CA ASN A 152 -9.60 15.88 -16.31
C ASN A 152 -8.54 16.90 -16.73
N PHE A 153 -7.45 16.50 -17.38
CA PHE A 153 -6.30 17.39 -17.55
C PHE A 153 -6.63 18.62 -18.39
N ASN A 154 -7.11 18.42 -19.63
CA ASN A 154 -7.46 19.52 -20.52
C ASN A 154 -8.63 20.37 -19.97
N TYR A 155 -9.63 19.72 -19.39
CA TYR A 155 -10.75 20.40 -18.75
C TYR A 155 -10.28 21.38 -17.67
N VAL A 156 -9.41 20.94 -16.76
CA VAL A 156 -8.89 21.79 -15.67
C VAL A 156 -8.05 22.94 -16.23
N VAL A 157 -7.17 22.66 -17.20
CA VAL A 157 -6.40 23.71 -17.88
C VAL A 157 -7.31 24.77 -18.49
N ASP A 158 -8.39 24.35 -19.16
CA ASP A 158 -9.32 25.25 -19.84
C ASP A 158 -10.10 26.12 -18.85
N GLN A 159 -10.58 25.55 -17.74
CA GLN A 159 -11.27 26.30 -16.69
C GLN A 159 -10.36 27.37 -16.09
N LEU A 160 -9.13 27.00 -15.69
CA LEU A 160 -8.19 27.93 -15.08
C LEU A 160 -7.76 29.04 -16.05
N ALA A 161 -7.58 28.71 -17.34
CA ALA A 161 -7.25 29.69 -18.37
C ALA A 161 -8.37 30.71 -18.56
N GLN A 162 -9.64 30.30 -18.43
CA GLN A 162 -10.81 31.18 -18.49
C GLN A 162 -11.03 32.00 -17.20
N GLY A 163 -10.20 31.78 -16.17
CA GLY A 163 -10.35 32.42 -14.86
C GLY A 163 -11.38 31.75 -13.94
N GLU A 164 -11.82 30.55 -14.30
CA GLU A 164 -12.80 29.77 -13.56
C GLU A 164 -12.13 28.65 -12.75
N GLN A 165 -12.82 28.15 -11.72
CA GLN A 165 -12.40 26.95 -11.00
C GLN A 165 -13.05 25.71 -11.63
N PRO A 166 -12.37 24.55 -11.62
CA PRO A 166 -12.97 23.31 -12.10
C PRO A 166 -14.12 22.86 -11.19
N ASP A 167 -15.16 22.29 -11.82
CA ASP A 167 -16.35 21.78 -11.14
C ASP A 167 -16.02 20.59 -10.24
N ILE A 168 -16.33 20.71 -8.94
CA ILE A 168 -16.05 19.70 -7.93
C ILE A 168 -16.67 18.34 -8.26
N SER A 169 -17.89 18.34 -8.80
CA SER A 169 -18.59 17.10 -9.15
C SER A 169 -17.79 16.29 -10.17
N LYS A 170 -17.26 16.96 -11.21
CA LYS A 170 -16.40 16.34 -12.23
C LYS A 170 -15.07 15.88 -11.65
N ILE A 171 -14.49 16.65 -10.73
CA ILE A 171 -13.25 16.27 -10.08
C ILE A 171 -13.46 15.02 -9.22
N ALA A 172 -14.58 14.90 -8.51
CA ALA A 172 -14.88 13.78 -7.63
C ALA A 172 -15.01 12.43 -8.34
N GLU A 173 -15.40 12.42 -9.62
CA GLU A 173 -15.50 11.18 -10.41
C GLU A 173 -14.15 10.49 -10.67
N VAL A 174 -13.07 11.26 -10.83
CA VAL A 174 -11.75 10.72 -11.22
C VAL A 174 -10.67 11.04 -10.17
N GLY A 175 -10.65 12.27 -9.66
CA GLY A 175 -9.82 12.67 -8.52
C GLY A 175 -8.33 12.81 -8.82
N TYR A 176 -7.88 12.79 -10.08
CA TYR A 176 -6.47 12.95 -10.45
C TYR A 176 -6.29 13.63 -11.81
N LEU A 177 -5.16 14.33 -11.98
CA LEU A 177 -4.71 14.91 -13.25
C LEU A 177 -3.77 13.99 -14.03
N TYR A 178 -3.02 13.15 -13.31
CA TYR A 178 -2.10 12.17 -13.88
C TYR A 178 -2.34 10.79 -13.28
N ARG A 179 -2.08 9.76 -14.09
CA ARG A 179 -2.07 8.37 -13.65
C ARG A 179 -0.70 7.76 -13.84
N THR A 180 -0.11 7.26 -12.75
CA THR A 180 1.11 6.45 -12.83
C THR A 180 0.81 5.04 -13.33
N THR A 181 1.64 4.53 -14.24
CA THR A 181 1.54 3.15 -14.76
C THR A 181 2.65 2.25 -14.24
N ALA A 182 3.71 2.81 -13.65
CA ALA A 182 4.76 2.08 -12.98
C ALA A 182 5.53 2.98 -12.01
N VAL A 183 5.90 2.41 -10.86
CA VAL A 183 6.86 2.97 -9.91
C VAL A 183 7.81 1.84 -9.53
N TYR A 184 9.04 1.91 -10.01
CA TYR A 184 10.06 0.89 -9.84
C TYR A 184 11.11 1.36 -8.84
N GLY A 185 11.55 0.45 -7.97
CA GLY A 185 12.69 0.64 -7.08
C GLY A 185 13.42 -0.68 -6.84
N SER A 186 14.12 -0.79 -5.71
CA SER A 186 14.73 -2.04 -5.21
C SER A 186 15.62 -2.77 -6.23
N GLY A 187 16.57 -2.06 -6.84
CA GLY A 187 17.63 -2.64 -7.68
C GLY A 187 17.23 -2.93 -9.13
N LYS A 188 15.95 -2.77 -9.47
CA LYS A 188 15.47 -2.99 -10.84
C LYS A 188 16.20 -2.03 -11.81
N LEU A 189 16.52 -2.48 -13.02
CA LEU A 189 17.13 -1.66 -14.08
C LEU A 189 18.50 -1.03 -13.73
N GLY A 190 19.18 -1.51 -12.69
CA GLY A 190 20.48 -0.98 -12.23
C GLY A 190 20.38 0.08 -11.12
N MET A 191 19.17 0.37 -10.63
CA MET A 191 18.89 1.29 -9.52
C MET A 191 19.53 0.84 -8.19
N ALA A 192 19.45 1.69 -7.17
CA ALA A 192 19.74 1.32 -5.80
C ALA A 192 18.84 0.15 -5.34
N ASP A 193 19.44 -0.88 -4.75
CA ASP A 193 18.70 -1.92 -4.05
C ASP A 193 18.23 -1.44 -2.66
N TRP A 194 17.31 -2.21 -2.07
CA TRP A 194 16.75 -1.89 -0.77
C TRP A 194 17.82 -1.86 0.33
N ASP A 195 18.78 -2.78 0.32
CA ASP A 195 19.87 -2.83 1.30
C ASP A 195 20.69 -1.53 1.30
N LYS A 196 21.01 -0.99 0.12
CA LYS A 196 21.68 0.31 0.00
C LYS A 196 20.79 1.44 0.54
N VAL A 197 19.52 1.48 0.15
CA VAL A 197 18.59 2.55 0.59
C VAL A 197 18.44 2.55 2.10
N GLN A 198 18.11 1.39 2.69
CA GLN A 198 17.86 1.24 4.12
C GLN A 198 19.10 1.52 4.97
N SER A 199 20.29 1.07 4.54
CA SER A 199 21.52 1.19 5.35
C SER A 199 22.19 2.56 5.27
N ARG A 200 21.94 3.34 4.21
CA ARG A 200 22.67 4.60 3.96
C ARG A 200 21.81 5.86 3.97
N TYR A 201 20.50 5.76 3.74
CA TYR A 201 19.65 6.93 3.55
C TYR A 201 18.49 6.92 4.54
N THR A 202 18.76 7.37 5.76
CA THR A 202 17.79 7.43 6.87
C THR A 202 16.48 8.12 6.50
N ASP A 203 16.51 9.11 5.60
CA ASP A 203 15.33 9.84 5.10
C ASP A 203 14.33 8.93 4.37
N PHE A 204 14.82 7.91 3.67
CA PHE A 204 14.03 6.94 2.90
C PHE A 204 14.13 5.50 3.41
N ALA A 205 14.75 5.26 4.57
CA ALA A 205 14.94 3.95 5.19
C ALA A 205 13.66 3.37 5.82
N ARG A 206 12.54 3.44 5.09
CA ARG A 206 11.25 2.82 5.45
C ARG A 206 10.62 2.18 4.21
N PRO A 207 9.80 1.12 4.36
CA PRO A 207 9.20 0.43 3.23
C PRO A 207 8.50 1.40 2.29
N PHE A 208 8.85 1.35 1.00
CA PHE A 208 8.25 2.15 -0.07
C PHE A 208 8.34 3.68 0.08
N ALA A 209 9.14 4.22 1.01
CA ALA A 209 9.16 5.67 1.26
C ALA A 209 9.61 6.48 0.04
N ALA A 210 10.62 6.00 -0.69
CA ALA A 210 11.10 6.65 -1.91
C ALA A 210 10.04 6.59 -3.03
N GLU A 211 9.37 5.44 -3.20
CA GLU A 211 8.31 5.25 -4.18
C GLU A 211 7.09 6.12 -3.88
N MET A 212 6.67 6.20 -2.62
CA MET A 212 5.60 7.09 -2.17
C MET A 212 5.97 8.56 -2.37
N PHE A 213 7.22 8.94 -2.14
CA PHE A 213 7.70 10.30 -2.38
C PHE A 213 7.62 10.69 -3.87
N VAL A 214 7.99 9.78 -4.77
CA VAL A 214 7.82 10.02 -6.22
C VAL A 214 6.35 10.22 -6.60
N CYS A 215 5.42 9.46 -6.00
CA CYS A 215 3.99 9.68 -6.22
C CYS A 215 3.49 11.03 -5.68
N LEU A 216 3.98 11.47 -4.51
CA LEU A 216 3.69 12.81 -3.96
C LEU A 216 4.23 13.92 -4.87
N MET A 217 5.45 13.78 -5.38
CA MET A 217 6.05 14.78 -6.27
C MET A 217 5.39 14.80 -7.65
N LEU A 218 4.96 13.65 -8.17
CA LEU A 218 4.14 13.58 -9.38
C LEU A 218 2.81 14.31 -9.18
N ARG A 219 2.17 14.17 -8.01
CA ARG A 219 0.96 14.95 -7.66
C ARG A 219 1.24 16.44 -7.76
N ASN A 220 2.29 16.90 -7.09
CA ASN A 220 2.68 18.31 -7.13
C ASN A 220 2.91 18.80 -8.57
N PHE A 221 3.75 18.09 -9.32
CA PHE A 221 4.06 18.44 -10.70
C PHE A 221 2.81 18.47 -11.59
N SER A 222 1.85 17.56 -11.39
CA SER A 222 0.62 17.55 -12.18
C SER A 222 -0.21 18.83 -12.01
N LEU A 223 -0.25 19.38 -10.80
CA LEU A 223 -0.92 20.65 -10.48
C LEU A 223 -0.14 21.82 -11.08
N THR A 224 1.18 21.87 -10.86
CA THR A 224 2.06 22.92 -11.40
C THR A 224 2.00 22.98 -12.92
N GLN A 225 2.01 21.83 -13.60
CA GLN A 225 1.97 21.78 -15.06
C GLN A 225 0.62 22.26 -15.62
N ALA A 226 -0.50 21.87 -15.00
CA ALA A 226 -1.82 22.35 -15.42
C ALA A 226 -1.94 23.87 -15.30
N GLU A 227 -1.49 24.44 -14.17
CA GLU A 227 -1.45 25.89 -13.96
C GLU A 227 -0.51 26.61 -14.93
N HIS A 228 0.67 26.05 -15.20
CA HIS A 228 1.64 26.58 -16.18
C HIS A 228 1.01 26.70 -17.57
N ILE A 229 0.40 25.62 -18.06
CA ILE A 229 -0.25 25.61 -19.39
C ILE A 229 -1.42 26.60 -19.41
N ALA A 230 -2.27 26.62 -18.37
CA ALA A 230 -3.41 27.53 -18.30
C ALA A 230 -2.97 29.01 -18.33
N LYS A 231 -1.93 29.35 -17.56
CA LYS A 231 -1.34 30.70 -17.52
C LYS A 231 -0.79 31.12 -18.88
N HIS A 232 -0.10 30.23 -19.59
CA HIS A 232 0.41 30.52 -20.93
C HIS A 232 -0.69 30.62 -21.98
N LYS A 233 -1.76 29.82 -21.85
CA LYS A 233 -2.90 29.83 -22.77
C LYS A 233 -3.69 31.14 -22.72
N SER A 234 -3.88 31.72 -21.55
CA SER A 234 -4.63 32.98 -21.41
C SER A 234 -4.12 33.80 -20.21
N PRO A 235 -2.99 34.52 -20.35
CA PRO A 235 -2.36 35.23 -19.23
C PRO A 235 -3.22 36.30 -18.57
N GLU A 236 -4.14 36.92 -19.32
CA GLU A 236 -4.98 38.02 -18.84
C GLU A 236 -6.17 37.55 -17.99
N SER A 237 -6.71 36.37 -18.28
CA SER A 237 -7.87 35.80 -17.56
C SER A 237 -7.49 34.72 -16.55
N TYR A 238 -6.28 34.16 -16.64
CA TYR A 238 -5.85 33.07 -15.79
C TYR A 238 -6.04 33.34 -14.29
N GLN A 239 -6.60 32.36 -13.60
CA GLN A 239 -6.65 32.30 -12.14
C GLN A 239 -6.03 30.99 -11.64
N PRO A 240 -5.21 31.03 -10.57
CA PRO A 240 -4.68 29.80 -9.98
C PRO A 240 -5.80 28.94 -9.39
N MET A 241 -5.55 27.64 -9.33
CA MET A 241 -6.47 26.69 -8.72
C MET A 241 -6.51 26.93 -7.21
N GLN A 242 -7.71 26.92 -6.63
CA GLN A 242 -7.90 27.04 -5.19
C GLN A 242 -7.24 25.87 -4.44
N ASP A 243 -6.62 26.17 -3.29
CA ASP A 243 -5.87 25.18 -2.52
C ASP A 243 -6.73 23.98 -2.08
N GLU A 244 -8.01 24.18 -1.74
CA GLU A 244 -8.91 23.07 -1.38
C GLU A 244 -9.13 22.09 -2.54
N ILE A 245 -9.23 22.62 -3.77
CA ILE A 245 -9.33 21.83 -4.99
C ILE A 245 -8.01 21.13 -5.27
N LYS A 246 -6.87 21.83 -5.15
CA LYS A 246 -5.53 21.23 -5.27
C LYS A 246 -5.36 20.06 -4.29
N ARG A 247 -5.81 20.23 -3.03
CA ARG A 247 -5.75 19.19 -2.01
C ARG A 247 -6.57 17.97 -2.39
N TYR A 248 -7.73 18.17 -3.01
CA TYR A 248 -8.61 17.07 -3.42
C TYR A 248 -8.12 16.30 -4.65
N PHE A 249 -7.21 16.84 -5.47
CA PHE A 249 -6.52 16.04 -6.47
C PHE A 249 -5.49 15.11 -5.82
N GLY A 250 -5.50 13.84 -6.21
CA GLY A 250 -4.43 12.89 -5.95
C GLY A 250 -3.75 12.46 -7.25
N ILE A 251 -3.13 11.28 -7.23
CA ILE A 251 -2.55 10.61 -8.40
C ILE A 251 -3.24 9.28 -8.62
N GLY A 252 -3.71 9.06 -9.84
CA GLY A 252 -4.30 7.80 -10.24
C GLY A 252 -3.26 6.70 -10.30
N ASN A 253 -3.66 5.49 -9.96
CA ASN A 253 -2.88 4.29 -10.17
C ASN A 253 -3.79 3.12 -10.57
N SER A 254 -3.21 2.10 -11.18
CA SER A 254 -3.87 0.81 -11.41
C SER A 254 -2.97 -0.30 -10.93
N THR A 255 -3.44 -1.02 -9.93
CA THR A 255 -2.70 -2.11 -9.31
C THR A 255 -3.27 -3.43 -9.81
N GLY A 256 -2.44 -4.22 -10.48
CA GLY A 256 -2.75 -5.58 -10.90
C GLY A 256 -2.10 -6.64 -10.02
N LEU A 257 -2.19 -7.90 -10.47
CA LEU A 257 -1.69 -9.09 -9.77
C LEU A 257 -0.21 -9.07 -9.38
N GLY A 258 0.60 -8.16 -9.94
CA GLY A 258 2.02 -8.02 -9.63
C GLY A 258 2.32 -7.88 -8.13
N MET A 259 1.38 -7.33 -7.36
CA MET A 259 1.56 -7.14 -5.92
C MET A 259 1.19 -8.36 -5.07
N ALA A 260 0.37 -9.28 -5.57
CA ALA A 260 -0.10 -10.42 -4.78
C ALA A 260 1.06 -11.36 -4.35
N PRO A 261 2.00 -11.77 -5.24
CA PRO A 261 3.13 -12.59 -4.82
C PRO A 261 4.09 -11.90 -3.86
N TYR A 262 4.13 -10.55 -3.86
CA TYR A 262 4.97 -9.81 -2.92
C TYR A 262 4.55 -10.10 -1.48
N LEU A 263 3.25 -10.07 -1.18
CA LEU A 263 2.73 -10.33 0.16
C LEU A 263 3.06 -11.75 0.66
N VAL A 264 3.14 -12.71 -0.26
CA VAL A 264 3.43 -14.12 0.08
C VAL A 264 4.95 -14.35 0.20
N ASN A 265 5.76 -13.72 -0.65
CA ASN A 265 7.20 -13.94 -0.69
C ASN A 265 7.98 -13.17 0.39
N HIS A 266 7.36 -12.19 1.04
CA HIS A 266 7.95 -11.39 2.12
C HIS A 266 7.17 -11.54 3.45
N PRO A 267 7.10 -12.75 4.02
CA PRO A 267 6.22 -13.03 5.14
C PRO A 267 6.63 -12.32 6.44
N HIS A 268 7.92 -12.05 6.66
CA HIS A 268 8.37 -11.31 7.86
C HIS A 268 7.93 -9.85 7.79
N LEU A 269 8.02 -9.24 6.62
CA LEU A 269 7.57 -7.88 6.36
C LEU A 269 6.06 -7.75 6.50
N ILE A 270 5.29 -8.69 5.95
CA ILE A 270 3.82 -8.65 6.09
C ILE A 270 3.41 -8.90 7.53
N ASN A 271 4.07 -9.85 8.23
CA ASN A 271 3.89 -9.99 9.67
C ASN A 271 4.18 -8.67 10.39
N GLN A 272 5.29 -7.99 10.09
CA GLN A 272 5.67 -6.75 10.75
C GLN A 272 4.61 -5.65 10.58
N TRP A 273 4.07 -5.49 9.36
CA TRP A 273 3.04 -4.50 9.09
C TRP A 273 1.75 -4.77 9.86
N VAL A 274 1.30 -6.02 9.86
CA VAL A 274 0.11 -6.46 10.61
C VAL A 274 0.37 -6.34 12.11
N GLU A 275 1.55 -6.74 12.58
CA GLU A 275 1.94 -6.72 13.99
C GLU A 275 1.94 -5.31 14.55
N MET A 276 2.50 -4.32 13.82
CA MET A 276 2.46 -2.92 14.24
C MET A 276 1.04 -2.36 14.24
N ARG A 277 0.21 -2.70 13.25
CA ARG A 277 -1.19 -2.26 13.22
C ARG A 277 -2.00 -2.83 14.39
N GLU A 278 -1.85 -4.11 14.68
CA GLU A 278 -2.61 -4.75 15.75
C GLU A 278 -2.08 -4.36 17.13
N LEU A 279 -0.77 -4.08 17.27
CA LEU A 279 -0.23 -3.46 18.47
C LEU A 279 -0.83 -2.07 18.69
N ALA A 280 -0.98 -1.28 17.63
CA ALA A 280 -1.62 0.04 17.70
C ALA A 280 -3.06 -0.09 18.21
N LEU A 281 -3.85 -1.02 17.65
CA LEU A 281 -5.22 -1.29 18.11
C LEU A 281 -5.24 -1.73 19.57
N ALA A 282 -4.34 -2.63 19.98
CA ALA A 282 -4.28 -3.10 21.36
C ALA A 282 -3.89 -1.99 22.35
N ARG A 283 -2.99 -1.08 21.96
CA ARG A 283 -2.67 0.13 22.74
C ARG A 283 -3.89 1.03 22.88
N VAL A 284 -4.63 1.29 21.81
CA VAL A 284 -5.87 2.09 21.86
C VAL A 284 -6.89 1.43 22.79
N ARG A 285 -7.11 0.12 22.67
CA ARG A 285 -8.06 -0.63 23.51
C ARG A 285 -7.70 -0.59 25.01
N ALA A 286 -6.41 -0.61 25.34
CA ALA A 286 -5.95 -0.66 26.73
C ALA A 286 -5.72 0.71 27.37
N LEU A 287 -5.29 1.71 26.58
CA LEU A 287 -4.79 3.00 27.08
C LEU A 287 -5.59 4.20 26.58
N GLY A 288 -6.41 4.03 25.54
CA GLY A 288 -7.19 5.11 24.93
C GLY A 288 -8.31 5.59 25.84
N GLN A 289 -8.11 6.73 26.50
CA GLN A 289 -9.13 7.35 27.35
C GLN A 289 -10.26 7.94 26.51
N ILE A 290 -11.51 7.70 26.91
CA ILE A 290 -12.70 8.22 26.23
C ILE A 290 -13.20 9.46 26.99
N ASP A 291 -12.73 10.62 26.57
CA ASP A 291 -13.22 11.92 27.06
C ASP A 291 -14.20 12.57 26.06
N MET A 292 -14.73 13.75 26.40
CA MET A 292 -15.68 14.46 25.53
C MET A 292 -15.06 14.84 24.17
N ARG A 293 -13.76 15.16 24.13
CA ARG A 293 -13.06 15.53 22.89
C ARG A 293 -12.96 14.32 21.96
N ILE A 294 -12.58 13.16 22.49
CA ILE A 294 -12.53 11.90 21.74
C ILE A 294 -13.93 11.53 21.23
N ARG A 295 -14.98 11.66 22.04
CA ARG A 295 -16.36 11.40 21.60
C ARG A 295 -16.78 12.27 20.42
N ILE A 296 -16.56 13.59 20.52
CA ILE A 296 -16.86 14.54 19.44
C ILE A 296 -16.07 14.16 18.18
N ARG A 297 -14.77 13.90 18.33
CA ARG A 297 -13.92 13.57 17.20
C ARG A 297 -14.30 12.23 16.56
N PHE A 298 -14.70 11.25 17.37
CA PHE A 298 -15.15 9.96 16.87
C PHE A 298 -16.41 10.11 16.03
N GLN A 299 -17.39 10.89 16.50
CA GLN A 299 -18.59 11.19 15.73
C GLN A 299 -18.26 11.86 14.40
N GLN A 300 -17.38 12.88 14.42
CA GLN A 300 -16.92 13.56 13.20
C GLN A 300 -16.25 12.61 12.20
N LEU A 301 -15.47 11.64 12.69
CA LEU A 301 -14.80 10.66 11.85
C LEU A 301 -15.78 9.64 11.27
N ILE A 302 -16.78 9.18 12.03
CA ILE A 302 -17.86 8.34 11.52
C ILE A 302 -18.60 9.08 10.40
N ASP A 303 -19.02 10.32 10.63
CA ASP A 303 -19.74 11.12 9.64
C ASP A 303 -18.90 11.34 8.38
N ARG A 304 -17.60 11.63 8.54
CA ARG A 304 -16.66 11.77 7.42
C ARG A 304 -16.50 10.46 6.64
N CYS A 305 -16.37 9.33 7.32
CA CYS A 305 -16.28 8.01 6.68
C CYS A 305 -17.55 7.68 5.89
N SER A 306 -18.72 8.02 6.42
CA SER A 306 -20.01 7.85 5.72
C SER A 306 -20.03 8.66 4.45
N GLN A 307 -19.77 9.97 4.53
CA GLN A 307 -19.74 10.86 3.37
C GLN A 307 -18.68 10.45 2.34
N HIS A 308 -17.49 10.05 2.79
CA HIS A 308 -16.44 9.57 1.87
C HIS A 308 -16.87 8.30 1.14
N THR A 309 -17.57 7.39 1.83
CA THR A 309 -18.08 6.14 1.24
C THR A 309 -19.21 6.43 0.25
N GLU A 310 -20.12 7.36 0.55
CA GLU A 310 -21.14 7.84 -0.40
C GLU A 310 -20.53 8.49 -1.65
N GLN A 311 -19.46 9.27 -1.48
CA GLN A 311 -18.73 9.91 -2.57
C GLN A 311 -17.83 8.93 -3.35
N THR A 312 -17.79 7.65 -2.97
CA THR A 312 -16.97 6.63 -3.64
C THR A 312 -17.84 5.82 -4.60
N VAL A 313 -17.80 6.22 -5.87
CA VAL A 313 -18.52 5.55 -6.96
C VAL A 313 -17.60 4.56 -7.66
N THR A 314 -18.09 3.35 -7.90
CA THR A 314 -17.42 2.30 -8.68
C THR A 314 -18.41 1.66 -9.64
N GLU A 315 -17.91 1.11 -10.74
CA GLU A 315 -18.73 0.36 -11.72
C GLU A 315 -18.89 -1.12 -11.31
N ASP A 316 -18.15 -1.59 -10.30
CA ASP A 316 -18.19 -2.97 -9.83
C ASP A 316 -19.34 -3.18 -8.84
N ALA A 317 -20.28 -4.07 -9.18
CA ALA A 317 -21.47 -4.33 -8.36
C ALA A 317 -21.11 -4.90 -6.97
N TRP A 318 -20.14 -5.81 -6.91
CA TRP A 318 -19.72 -6.42 -5.64
C TRP A 318 -19.13 -5.37 -4.68
N GLN A 319 -18.28 -4.46 -5.18
CA GLN A 319 -17.75 -3.37 -4.38
C GLN A 319 -18.82 -2.32 -4.03
N THR A 320 -19.78 -2.07 -4.92
CA THR A 320 -20.93 -1.19 -4.64
C THR A 320 -21.78 -1.73 -3.49
N ASP A 321 -22.09 -3.04 -3.51
CA ASP A 321 -22.84 -3.70 -2.44
C ASP A 321 -22.08 -3.65 -1.11
N ASN A 322 -20.75 -3.89 -1.13
CA ASN A 322 -19.91 -3.75 0.06
C ASN A 322 -19.88 -2.32 0.60
N ASN A 323 -19.83 -1.31 -0.27
CA ASN A 323 -19.91 0.09 0.17
C ASN A 323 -21.25 0.36 0.86
N GLN A 324 -22.35 -0.18 0.35
CA GLN A 324 -23.67 -0.05 0.98
C GLN A 324 -23.74 -0.75 2.34
N LEU A 325 -23.11 -1.92 2.50
CA LEU A 325 -22.98 -2.58 3.80
C LEU A 325 -22.18 -1.72 4.79
N VAL A 326 -21.06 -1.13 4.36
CA VAL A 326 -20.26 -0.23 5.21
C VAL A 326 -21.06 1.01 5.62
N LEU A 327 -21.89 1.58 4.74
CA LEU A 327 -22.78 2.69 5.11
C LEU A 327 -23.78 2.29 6.20
N ASN A 328 -24.35 1.08 6.10
CA ASN A 328 -25.24 0.54 7.14
C ASN A 328 -24.48 0.31 8.45
N ASP A 329 -23.26 -0.23 8.39
CA ASP A 329 -22.40 -0.44 9.55
C ASP A 329 -22.05 0.88 10.24
N LEU A 330 -21.68 1.92 9.48
CA LEU A 330 -21.35 3.25 10.01
C LEU A 330 -22.57 3.92 10.67
N LYS A 331 -23.76 3.73 10.10
CA LYS A 331 -25.01 4.19 10.71
C LYS A 331 -25.30 3.47 12.02
N ALA A 332 -25.09 2.15 12.07
CA ALA A 332 -25.25 1.38 13.30
C ALA A 332 -24.21 1.79 14.36
N LEU A 333 -22.96 2.04 13.96
CA LEU A 333 -21.91 2.55 14.82
C LEU A 333 -22.25 3.92 15.39
N GLN A 334 -22.81 4.83 14.58
CA GLN A 334 -23.28 6.14 15.04
C GLN A 334 -24.32 6.00 16.17
N GLN A 335 -25.31 5.13 16.00
CA GLN A 335 -26.30 4.85 17.04
C GLN A 335 -25.66 4.28 18.32
N GLN A 336 -24.73 3.33 18.18
CA GLN A 336 -24.01 2.75 19.31
C GLN A 336 -23.17 3.80 20.07
N VAL A 337 -22.64 4.80 19.37
CA VAL A 337 -21.90 5.92 19.98
C VAL A 337 -22.83 6.86 20.73
N GLU A 338 -24.02 7.15 20.20
CA GLU A 338 -25.06 7.96 20.86
C GLU A 338 -25.58 7.32 22.16
N GLU A 339 -25.64 5.99 22.21
CA GLU A 339 -26.02 5.21 23.41
C GLU A 339 -24.95 5.21 24.52
N ASN A 340 -23.87 6.00 24.36
CA ASN A 340 -22.76 6.20 25.31
C ASN A 340 -21.96 4.93 25.65
N PHE A 341 -21.08 4.48 24.75
CA PHE A 341 -20.05 3.49 25.09
C PHE A 341 -18.97 4.07 26.02
N SER A 342 -18.36 3.25 26.87
CA SER A 342 -17.27 3.64 27.79
C SER A 342 -16.01 2.78 27.68
N ASP A 343 -16.02 1.74 26.86
CA ASP A 343 -14.88 0.84 26.62
C ASP A 343 -14.74 0.51 25.13
N TRP A 344 -13.52 0.64 24.62
CA TRP A 344 -13.18 0.26 23.25
C TRP A 344 -13.33 -1.24 23.00
N ASN A 345 -13.15 -2.10 24.01
CA ASN A 345 -13.33 -3.54 23.87
C ASN A 345 -14.79 -3.90 23.64
N GLU A 346 -15.71 -3.28 24.38
CA GLU A 346 -17.16 -3.46 24.21
C GLU A 346 -17.58 -3.06 22.79
N LEU A 347 -17.07 -1.94 22.29
CA LEU A 347 -17.38 -1.48 20.93
C LEU A 347 -16.82 -2.40 19.84
N ILE A 348 -15.60 -2.91 20.00
CA ILE A 348 -15.02 -3.90 19.08
C ILE A 348 -15.85 -5.19 19.08
N GLN A 349 -16.18 -5.74 20.25
CA GLN A 349 -17.00 -6.95 20.37
C GLN A 349 -18.39 -6.75 19.76
N TRP A 350 -19.00 -5.59 19.99
CA TRP A 350 -20.26 -5.22 19.35
C TRP A 350 -20.11 -5.21 17.83
N SER A 351 -19.03 -4.61 17.29
CA SER A 351 -18.83 -4.56 15.83
C SER A 351 -18.60 -5.94 15.22
N GLU A 352 -17.95 -6.85 15.94
CA GLU A 352 -17.72 -8.22 15.51
C GLU A 352 -19.02 -9.02 15.40
N ALA A 353 -20.01 -8.69 16.24
CA ALA A 353 -21.33 -9.34 16.23
C ALA A 353 -22.34 -8.69 15.26
N ASN A 354 -22.19 -7.40 14.94
CA ASN A 354 -23.25 -6.62 14.27
C ASN A 354 -22.85 -6.02 12.91
N CYS A 355 -21.55 -5.89 12.62
CA CYS A 355 -21.07 -5.23 11.40
C CYS A 355 -20.41 -6.21 10.43
N SER A 356 -20.38 -5.84 9.15
CA SER A 356 -19.56 -6.54 8.15
C SER A 356 -18.07 -6.46 8.50
N VAL A 357 -17.25 -7.36 7.94
CA VAL A 357 -15.79 -7.34 8.15
C VAL A 357 -15.16 -6.01 7.71
N GLN A 358 -15.69 -5.40 6.64
CA GLN A 358 -15.21 -4.10 6.15
C GLN A 358 -15.64 -2.93 7.06
N GLY A 359 -16.82 -3.01 7.68
CA GLY A 359 -17.25 -2.06 8.73
C GLY A 359 -16.41 -2.18 10.00
N GLN A 360 -16.10 -3.42 10.43
CA GLN A 360 -15.21 -3.69 11.57
C GLN A 360 -13.82 -3.08 11.35
N GLU A 361 -13.20 -3.31 10.17
CA GLU A 361 -11.89 -2.74 9.88
C GLU A 361 -11.92 -1.21 9.65
N MET A 362 -13.07 -0.65 9.25
CA MET A 362 -13.27 0.81 9.23
C MET A 362 -13.27 1.39 10.64
N LEU A 363 -13.99 0.75 11.58
CA LEU A 363 -13.95 1.13 13.00
C LEU A 363 -12.52 1.10 13.54
N VAL A 364 -11.76 0.04 13.25
CA VAL A 364 -10.35 -0.05 13.68
C VAL A 364 -9.55 1.12 13.12
N SER A 365 -9.67 1.45 11.83
CA SER A 365 -8.97 2.61 11.25
C SER A 365 -9.38 3.93 11.91
N ILE A 366 -10.67 4.14 12.21
CA ILE A 366 -11.15 5.33 12.93
C ILE A 366 -10.52 5.38 14.33
N MET A 367 -10.50 4.27 15.06
CA MET A 367 -9.89 4.19 16.40
C MET A 367 -8.40 4.56 16.37
N LEU A 368 -7.66 4.14 15.34
CA LEU A 368 -6.25 4.52 15.17
C LEU A 368 -6.06 6.00 14.84
N GLU A 369 -7.05 6.66 14.24
CA GLU A 369 -7.01 8.11 13.98
C GLU A 369 -7.28 8.96 15.23
N LEU A 370 -7.94 8.39 16.26
CA LEU A 370 -8.31 9.12 17.48
C LEU A 370 -7.13 9.37 18.43
N TYR A 371 -6.11 8.50 18.42
CA TYR A 371 -5.01 8.53 19.38
C TYR A 371 -3.63 8.55 18.69
N PRO A 372 -3.25 9.64 18.00
CA PRO A 372 -1.96 9.76 17.35
C PRO A 372 -0.77 9.39 18.25
N GLU A 373 -0.83 9.77 19.53
CA GLU A 373 0.20 9.52 20.53
C GLU A 373 0.40 8.04 20.90
N LEU A 374 -0.58 7.17 20.62
CA LEU A 374 -0.48 5.73 20.85
C LEU A 374 -0.03 4.95 19.61
N VAL A 375 -0.09 5.60 18.43
CA VAL A 375 0.01 4.94 17.12
C VAL A 375 1.26 5.37 16.35
N GLU A 376 1.53 6.66 16.23
CA GLU A 376 2.49 7.19 15.24
C GLU A 376 3.93 6.73 15.45
N ASP A 377 4.33 6.46 16.69
CA ASP A 377 5.69 6.03 16.98
C ASP A 377 6.00 4.61 16.49
N LEU A 378 4.99 3.86 16.06
CA LEU A 378 5.14 2.55 15.44
C LEU A 378 5.54 2.63 13.95
N ASP A 379 5.46 3.81 13.32
CA ASP A 379 5.89 4.03 11.92
C ASP A 379 7.36 3.62 11.70
N ASP A 380 8.21 3.84 12.70
CA ASP A 380 9.65 3.54 12.66
C ASP A 380 9.95 2.04 12.70
N TYR A 381 8.95 1.20 12.94
CA TYR A 381 9.08 -0.24 13.14
C TYR A 381 8.35 -1.05 12.07
N GLN A 382 8.17 -0.51 10.87
CA GLN A 382 7.50 -1.22 9.75
C GLN A 382 8.46 -1.96 8.81
N ALA A 383 9.77 -1.79 8.98
CA ALA A 383 10.78 -2.56 8.25
C ALA A 383 11.04 -3.90 8.95
N ALA A 384 11.36 -4.93 8.16
CA ALA A 384 11.76 -6.24 8.65
C ALA A 384 12.93 -6.79 7.84
N GLU A 385 13.80 -7.57 8.48
CA GLU A 385 14.81 -8.37 7.78
C GLU A 385 14.14 -9.63 7.20
N GLU A 386 14.31 -9.85 5.90
CA GLU A 386 13.73 -10.99 5.20
C GLU A 386 14.72 -12.15 5.15
N PHE A 387 14.77 -12.93 6.24
CA PHE A 387 15.61 -14.12 6.33
C PHE A 387 14.86 -15.29 6.96
N LEU A 388 14.53 -16.30 6.14
CA LEU A 388 13.93 -17.55 6.63
C LEU A 388 15.04 -18.50 7.08
N ASP A 389 15.10 -18.86 8.35
CA ASP A 389 16.14 -19.73 8.91
C ASP A 389 15.68 -21.19 9.06
N LEU A 390 16.64 -22.12 9.09
CA LEU A 390 16.41 -23.53 9.44
C LEU A 390 17.02 -23.79 10.80
N ASP A 391 16.24 -24.26 11.76
CA ASP A 391 16.76 -24.91 12.97
C ASP A 391 16.94 -26.41 12.69
N PRO A 392 18.18 -26.87 12.44
CA PRO A 392 18.45 -28.27 12.14
C PRO A 392 18.33 -29.19 13.36
N LEU A 393 18.38 -28.64 14.58
CA LEU A 393 18.39 -29.40 15.83
C LEU A 393 16.98 -29.59 16.40
N MET A 394 16.00 -28.79 15.98
CA MET A 394 14.59 -28.98 16.35
C MET A 394 14.16 -30.45 16.14
N PRO A 395 13.65 -31.15 17.19
CA PRO A 395 13.12 -32.50 17.07
C PRO A 395 11.97 -32.58 16.06
N VAL A 396 11.84 -33.71 15.35
CA VAL A 396 10.78 -33.86 14.33
C VAL A 396 9.38 -33.82 14.92
N GLN A 397 9.19 -34.25 16.17
CA GLN A 397 7.92 -34.12 16.89
C GLN A 397 7.59 -32.66 17.21
N ALA A 398 8.60 -31.86 17.57
CA ALA A 398 8.41 -30.44 17.83
C ALA A 398 8.01 -29.71 16.53
N LEU A 399 8.67 -30.02 15.41
CA LEU A 399 8.29 -29.50 14.09
C LEU A 399 6.86 -29.90 13.72
N LYS A 400 6.47 -31.15 13.99
CA LYS A 400 5.10 -31.62 13.75
C LYS A 400 4.09 -30.84 14.59
N ALA A 401 4.36 -30.67 15.88
CA ALA A 401 3.50 -29.90 16.79
C ALA A 401 3.35 -28.43 16.35
N VAL A 402 4.43 -27.80 15.89
CA VAL A 402 4.37 -26.44 15.31
C VAL A 402 3.41 -26.37 14.14
N ILE A 403 3.42 -27.37 13.24
CA ILE A 403 2.50 -27.40 12.10
C ILE A 403 1.05 -27.59 12.56
N GLU A 404 0.80 -28.49 13.53
CA GLU A 404 -0.53 -28.75 14.06
C GLU A 404 -1.16 -27.56 14.78
N ASP A 405 -0.33 -26.72 15.40
CA ASP A 405 -0.76 -25.51 16.08
C ASP A 405 -0.86 -24.32 15.10
N ARG A 406 0.26 -23.90 14.53
CA ARG A 406 0.39 -22.65 13.77
C ARG A 406 -0.22 -22.70 12.37
N TYR A 407 -0.35 -23.90 11.81
CA TYR A 407 -0.84 -24.12 10.45
C TYR A 407 -2.10 -24.99 10.43
N ARG A 408 -2.87 -25.00 11.53
CA ARG A 408 -4.18 -25.66 11.59
C ARG A 408 -5.06 -25.31 10.40
N TRP A 409 -5.13 -24.03 10.05
CA TRP A 409 -5.84 -23.52 8.87
C TRP A 409 -5.45 -24.23 7.56
N ALA A 410 -4.18 -24.62 7.40
CA ALA A 410 -3.70 -25.32 6.21
C ALA A 410 -4.03 -26.82 6.26
N LEU A 411 -4.07 -27.41 7.45
CA LEU A 411 -4.42 -28.81 7.64
C LEU A 411 -5.91 -29.09 7.46
N ASP A 412 -6.74 -28.10 7.80
CA ASP A 412 -8.21 -28.17 7.70
C ASP A 412 -8.70 -28.07 6.24
N ILE A 413 -7.86 -27.63 5.31
CA ILE A 413 -8.20 -27.58 3.87
C ILE A 413 -8.08 -28.97 3.24
N ASP A 414 -9.17 -29.41 2.59
CA ASP A 414 -9.15 -30.59 1.73
C ASP A 414 -8.59 -30.24 0.33
N PHE A 415 -7.28 -30.41 0.17
CA PHE A 415 -6.61 -30.25 -1.13
C PHE A 415 -6.88 -31.39 -2.14
N GLY A 416 -7.64 -32.42 -1.74
CA GLY A 416 -8.16 -33.46 -2.62
C GLY A 416 -9.49 -33.07 -3.28
N ALA A 417 -10.23 -32.13 -2.70
CA ALA A 417 -11.51 -31.67 -3.21
C ALA A 417 -11.37 -31.00 -4.59
N GLU A 418 -12.42 -31.11 -5.39
CA GLU A 418 -12.56 -30.37 -6.65
C GLU A 418 -12.41 -28.86 -6.39
N GLY A 419 -11.75 -28.10 -7.28
CA GLY A 419 -11.53 -26.67 -7.07
C GLY A 419 -10.30 -26.28 -6.26
N SER A 420 -9.91 -27.10 -5.27
CA SER A 420 -8.91 -26.72 -4.26
C SER A 420 -7.48 -26.47 -4.78
N ARG A 421 -7.15 -26.94 -6.00
CA ARG A 421 -5.82 -26.79 -6.63
C ARG A 421 -5.92 -26.47 -8.12
N GLU A 422 -6.99 -25.80 -8.52
CA GLU A 422 -7.25 -25.48 -9.92
C GLU A 422 -6.47 -24.26 -10.40
N ILE A 423 -6.20 -23.30 -9.52
CA ILE A 423 -5.48 -22.08 -9.88
C ILE A 423 -3.97 -22.28 -9.72
N PHE A 424 -3.20 -21.79 -10.69
CA PHE A 424 -1.77 -21.66 -10.58
C PHE A 424 -1.30 -20.23 -10.93
N TRP A 425 -0.35 -19.75 -10.14
CA TRP A 425 0.28 -18.45 -10.35
C TRP A 425 1.54 -18.63 -11.18
N TYR A 426 1.77 -17.79 -12.19
CA TYR A 426 2.97 -17.85 -13.03
C TYR A 426 3.45 -16.45 -13.41
N ARG A 427 4.67 -16.33 -13.95
CA ARG A 427 5.17 -15.06 -14.53
C ARG A 427 5.01 -15.10 -16.04
N SER A 428 4.42 -14.06 -16.62
CA SER A 428 4.35 -13.89 -18.07
C SER A 428 5.76 -13.73 -18.67
N GLU A 429 6.01 -14.31 -19.83
CA GLU A 429 7.29 -14.14 -20.54
C GLU A 429 7.54 -12.69 -20.98
N GLU A 430 6.52 -12.01 -21.50
CA GLU A 430 6.65 -10.68 -22.10
C GLU A 430 7.13 -9.59 -21.12
N LYS A 431 6.58 -9.58 -19.90
CA LYS A 431 6.78 -8.50 -18.92
C LYS A 431 7.21 -8.97 -17.54
N MET A 432 7.42 -10.29 -17.36
CA MET A 432 7.74 -10.91 -16.07
C MET A 432 6.72 -10.61 -14.95
N GLU A 433 5.48 -10.30 -15.33
CA GLU A 433 4.40 -9.99 -14.40
C GLU A 433 3.68 -11.26 -13.94
N PRO A 434 3.31 -11.35 -12.65
CA PRO A 434 2.41 -12.36 -12.12
C PRO A 434 1.06 -12.42 -12.85
N ARG A 435 0.64 -13.63 -13.18
CA ARG A 435 -0.62 -13.98 -13.83
C ARG A 435 -1.25 -15.19 -13.14
N LEU A 436 -2.54 -15.40 -13.41
CA LEU A 436 -3.30 -16.55 -12.96
C LEU A 436 -3.68 -17.41 -14.15
N GLY A 437 -3.47 -18.72 -14.03
CA GLY A 437 -3.93 -19.73 -14.97
C GLY A 437 -4.82 -20.77 -14.29
N HIS A 438 -5.70 -21.37 -15.07
CA HIS A 438 -6.61 -22.43 -14.69
C HIS A 438 -6.06 -23.78 -15.19
N SER A 439 -5.77 -24.69 -14.25
CA SER A 439 -5.15 -25.99 -14.55
C SER A 439 -5.94 -26.88 -15.52
N ALA A 440 -7.25 -26.66 -15.63
CA ALA A 440 -8.12 -27.46 -16.49
C ALA A 440 -8.06 -27.05 -17.97
N CYS A 441 -7.73 -25.80 -18.25
CA CYS A 441 -7.85 -25.20 -19.59
C CYS A 441 -6.56 -24.53 -20.08
N ASP A 442 -5.69 -24.09 -19.17
CA ASP A 442 -4.48 -23.34 -19.52
C ASP A 442 -3.23 -24.22 -19.49
N HIS A 443 -2.35 -24.01 -20.47
CA HIS A 443 -0.98 -24.54 -20.47
C HIS A 443 -0.09 -23.71 -19.54
N GLY A 444 1.03 -24.29 -19.05
CA GLY A 444 2.01 -23.54 -18.24
C GLY A 444 1.98 -23.84 -16.74
N LYS A 445 1.21 -24.83 -16.28
CA LYS A 445 1.19 -25.27 -14.87
C LYS A 445 2.58 -25.65 -14.35
N GLU A 446 3.46 -26.14 -15.21
CA GLU A 446 4.86 -26.44 -14.89
C GLU A 446 5.68 -25.19 -14.52
N LYS A 447 5.20 -23.98 -14.86
CA LYS A 447 5.80 -22.69 -14.49
C LYS A 447 5.20 -22.11 -13.19
N GLN A 448 4.41 -22.89 -12.46
CA GLN A 448 3.76 -22.45 -11.25
C GLN A 448 4.76 -21.92 -10.21
N MET A 449 4.49 -20.71 -9.73
CA MET A 449 5.17 -20.08 -8.61
C MET A 449 4.82 -20.77 -7.29
N ALA A 450 5.74 -20.75 -6.33
CA ALA A 450 5.57 -21.35 -5.02
C ALA A 450 4.69 -20.51 -4.06
N LEU A 451 3.49 -20.14 -4.50
CA LEU A 451 2.55 -19.32 -3.70
C LEU A 451 1.50 -20.15 -2.94
N GLY A 452 1.37 -21.44 -3.24
CA GLY A 452 0.50 -22.37 -2.52
C GLY A 452 1.10 -22.80 -1.18
N VAL A 453 1.29 -21.87 -0.24
CA VAL A 453 1.92 -22.12 1.06
C VAL A 453 1.14 -23.16 1.85
N GLY A 454 -0.18 -23.04 1.96
CA GLY A 454 -1.01 -24.01 2.68
C GLY A 454 -0.85 -25.44 2.14
N TYR A 455 -0.86 -25.60 0.81
CA TYR A 455 -0.64 -26.91 0.19
C TYR A 455 0.78 -27.45 0.44
N ALA A 456 1.79 -26.58 0.39
CA ALA A 456 3.17 -26.96 0.69
C ALA A 456 3.33 -27.40 2.15
N VAL A 457 2.67 -26.72 3.10
CA VAL A 457 2.62 -27.11 4.51
C VAL A 457 1.93 -28.46 4.67
N ARG A 458 0.75 -28.65 4.06
CA ARG A 458 0.01 -29.92 4.13
C ARG A 458 0.87 -31.10 3.64
N LYS A 459 1.50 -30.94 2.47
CA LYS A 459 2.40 -31.95 1.90
C LYS A 459 3.63 -32.22 2.80
N CYS A 460 4.12 -31.19 3.48
CA CYS A 460 5.20 -31.35 4.46
C CYS A 460 4.72 -32.13 5.68
N TYR A 461 3.54 -31.80 6.19
CA TYR A 461 2.93 -32.45 7.35
C TYR A 461 2.68 -33.95 7.13
N ASP A 462 2.14 -34.33 5.98
CA ASP A 462 1.86 -35.74 5.67
C ASP A 462 3.18 -36.56 5.67
N GLN A 463 4.20 -36.08 4.97
CA GLN A 463 5.50 -36.76 4.91
C GLN A 463 6.27 -36.72 6.24
N LEU A 464 6.12 -35.64 7.02
CA LEU A 464 6.70 -35.54 8.35
C LEU A 464 6.03 -36.53 9.30
N SER A 465 4.71 -36.69 9.21
CA SER A 465 3.96 -37.61 10.06
C SER A 465 4.37 -39.07 9.83
N GLU A 466 4.52 -39.49 8.57
CA GLU A 466 5.10 -40.79 8.21
C GLU A 466 6.53 -40.96 8.76
N TYR A 467 7.35 -39.91 8.63
CA TYR A 467 8.74 -39.94 9.09
C TYR A 467 8.86 -40.05 10.62
N VAL A 468 8.05 -39.29 11.36
CA VAL A 468 8.02 -39.28 12.84
C VAL A 468 7.65 -40.66 13.38
N GLN A 469 6.74 -41.39 12.72
CA GLN A 469 6.38 -42.75 13.14
C GLN A 469 7.57 -43.72 13.08
N LEU A 470 8.42 -43.59 12.06
CA LEU A 470 9.58 -44.47 11.86
C LEU A 470 10.81 -44.01 12.64
N HIS A 471 10.95 -42.71 12.86
CA HIS A 471 12.14 -42.07 13.40
C HIS A 471 11.80 -40.96 14.39
N PRO A 472 11.14 -41.28 15.52
CA PRO A 472 10.72 -40.25 16.48
C PRO A 472 11.91 -39.46 17.02
N GLU A 473 12.99 -40.11 17.46
CA GLU A 473 14.13 -39.42 18.10
C GLU A 473 15.02 -38.58 17.15
N HIS A 474 14.63 -38.44 15.88
CA HIS A 474 15.42 -37.70 14.90
C HIS A 474 15.20 -36.18 15.00
N THR A 475 16.17 -35.44 14.47
CA THR A 475 16.08 -33.99 14.32
C THR A 475 15.61 -33.61 12.92
N THR A 476 15.22 -32.34 12.77
CA THR A 476 14.85 -31.75 11.50
C THR A 476 15.96 -31.92 10.45
N ALA A 477 17.24 -31.89 10.84
CA ALA A 477 18.35 -32.16 9.91
C ALA A 477 18.25 -33.53 9.22
N ARG A 478 17.94 -34.59 9.99
CA ARG A 478 17.79 -35.95 9.44
C ARG A 478 16.57 -36.04 8.51
N PHE A 479 15.48 -35.35 8.87
CA PHE A 479 14.32 -35.23 7.99
C PHE A 479 14.67 -34.48 6.70
N MET A 480 15.47 -33.41 6.75
CA MET A 480 15.92 -32.67 5.56
C MET A 480 16.83 -33.49 4.65
N VAL A 481 17.65 -34.41 5.19
CA VAL A 481 18.42 -35.37 4.38
C VAL A 481 17.47 -36.36 3.69
N ALA A 482 16.44 -36.85 4.39
CA ALA A 482 15.48 -37.79 3.84
C ALA A 482 14.50 -37.17 2.84
N ARG A 483 14.19 -35.87 2.99
CA ARG A 483 13.21 -35.10 2.20
C ARG A 483 13.73 -33.70 1.81
N PRO A 484 14.82 -33.59 1.03
CA PRO A 484 15.51 -32.32 0.78
C PRO A 484 14.64 -31.28 0.07
N LYS A 485 13.64 -31.71 -0.72
CA LYS A 485 12.70 -30.81 -1.41
C LYS A 485 11.78 -30.03 -0.45
N LEU A 486 11.65 -30.45 0.81
CA LEU A 486 10.83 -29.77 1.82
C LEU A 486 11.59 -28.66 2.57
N ARG A 487 12.89 -28.49 2.33
CA ARG A 487 13.72 -27.53 3.07
C ARG A 487 13.18 -26.10 3.04
N GLY A 488 12.67 -25.64 1.90
CA GLY A 488 12.12 -24.29 1.77
C GLY A 488 10.91 -24.05 2.67
N ILE A 489 9.96 -24.99 2.67
CA ILE A 489 8.74 -24.86 3.49
C ILE A 489 9.03 -25.06 4.98
N VAL A 490 9.96 -25.96 5.34
CA VAL A 490 10.37 -26.13 6.74
C VAL A 490 11.04 -24.88 7.28
N ARG A 491 11.92 -24.23 6.50
CA ARG A 491 12.49 -22.92 6.87
C ARG A 491 11.40 -21.88 7.15
N ARG A 492 10.41 -21.79 6.26
CA ARG A 492 9.27 -20.88 6.43
C ARG A 492 8.50 -21.21 7.71
N ILE A 493 8.10 -22.46 7.92
CA ILE A 493 7.35 -22.90 9.11
C ILE A 493 8.09 -22.53 10.40
N GLN A 494 9.39 -22.88 10.49
CA GLN A 494 10.18 -22.60 11.68
C GLN A 494 10.38 -21.10 11.92
N SER A 495 10.56 -20.32 10.86
CA SER A 495 10.74 -18.87 10.96
C SER A 495 9.44 -18.16 11.35
N MET A 496 8.32 -18.50 10.70
CA MET A 496 7.03 -17.88 10.99
C MET A 496 6.44 -18.34 12.33
N ASN A 497 6.86 -19.48 12.88
CA ASN A 497 6.56 -19.87 14.26
C ASN A 497 7.12 -18.87 15.29
N ARG A 498 8.17 -18.11 14.94
CA ARG A 498 8.74 -17.05 15.79
C ARG A 498 8.02 -15.71 15.63
N CYS A 499 7.01 -15.63 14.77
CA CYS A 499 6.20 -14.44 14.52
C CYS A 499 4.84 -14.53 15.23
N ILE A 500 4.12 -13.41 15.40
CA ILE A 500 2.80 -13.43 16.02
C ILE A 500 1.75 -13.86 14.99
N TYR A 501 1.68 -13.16 13.87
CA TYR A 501 0.66 -13.36 12.85
C TYR A 501 1.05 -14.39 11.79
N GLY A 502 2.33 -14.43 11.42
CA GLY A 502 2.83 -15.48 10.54
C GLY A 502 2.35 -15.31 9.09
N ASP A 503 1.81 -16.39 8.53
CA ASP A 503 1.39 -16.49 7.13
C ASP A 503 -0.03 -15.98 6.89
N ILE A 504 -0.30 -15.49 5.67
CA ILE A 504 -1.67 -15.26 5.20
C ILE A 504 -2.40 -16.61 5.13
N GLN A 505 -3.54 -16.70 5.81
CA GLN A 505 -4.30 -17.94 6.00
C GLN A 505 -5.37 -18.08 4.92
N ALA A 506 -4.97 -18.57 3.74
CA ALA A 506 -5.87 -18.83 2.63
C ALA A 506 -5.32 -19.86 1.65
N ASN A 507 -6.22 -20.54 0.92
CA ASN A 507 -5.86 -21.38 -0.21
C ASN A 507 -5.68 -20.54 -1.48
N LEU A 508 -4.44 -20.12 -1.76
CA LEU A 508 -4.14 -19.33 -2.97
C LEU A 508 -4.19 -20.15 -4.28
N LEU A 509 -4.51 -21.45 -4.22
CA LEU A 509 -4.68 -22.33 -5.38
C LEU A 509 -6.15 -22.66 -5.65
N ASP A 510 -7.06 -22.15 -4.82
CA ASP A 510 -8.49 -22.41 -4.94
C ASP A 510 -9.10 -21.74 -6.19
N ARG A 511 -10.09 -22.38 -6.82
CA ARG A 511 -10.81 -21.84 -7.99
C ARG A 511 -11.45 -20.49 -7.72
N ASP A 512 -11.92 -20.28 -6.49
CA ASP A 512 -12.70 -19.09 -6.10
C ASP A 512 -11.85 -18.04 -5.39
N ILE A 513 -10.52 -18.20 -5.42
CA ILE A 513 -9.61 -17.21 -4.84
C ILE A 513 -9.88 -15.82 -5.43
N LEU A 514 -9.95 -14.82 -4.55
CA LEU A 514 -10.06 -13.41 -4.90
C LEU A 514 -8.72 -12.70 -4.63
N PRO A 515 -7.79 -12.66 -5.60
CA PRO A 515 -6.54 -11.88 -5.50
C PRO A 515 -6.76 -10.44 -5.10
N MET A 516 -7.93 -9.89 -5.42
CA MET A 516 -8.34 -8.54 -5.05
C MET A 516 -8.11 -8.25 -3.57
N HIS A 517 -8.36 -9.21 -2.67
CA HIS A 517 -8.13 -9.01 -1.24
C HIS A 517 -6.64 -8.79 -0.92
N LEU A 518 -5.72 -9.52 -1.57
CA LEU A 518 -4.28 -9.29 -1.46
C LEU A 518 -3.91 -7.88 -1.95
N LEU A 519 -4.49 -7.46 -3.08
CA LEU A 519 -4.23 -6.12 -3.62
C LEU A 519 -4.72 -5.02 -2.66
N ARG A 520 -5.97 -5.13 -2.19
CA ARG A 520 -6.57 -4.19 -1.23
C ARG A 520 -5.78 -4.12 0.07
N ALA A 521 -5.35 -5.25 0.63
CA ALA A 521 -4.53 -5.29 1.83
C ALA A 521 -3.25 -4.46 1.69
N LYS A 522 -2.49 -4.66 0.60
CA LYS A 522 -1.26 -3.89 0.38
C LYS A 522 -1.54 -2.40 0.15
N LEU A 523 -2.58 -2.09 -0.61
CA LEU A 523 -2.96 -0.71 -0.91
C LEU A 523 -3.45 0.04 0.34
N ALA A 524 -4.10 -0.64 1.29
CA ALA A 524 -4.45 -0.08 2.58
C ALA A 524 -3.20 0.29 3.40
N PHE A 525 -2.15 -0.56 3.40
CA PHE A 525 -0.86 -0.21 3.99
C PHE A 525 -0.17 0.95 3.26
N PHE A 526 -0.34 1.10 1.95
CA PHE A 526 0.15 2.31 1.26
C PHE A 526 -0.63 3.56 1.73
N GLY A 527 -1.93 3.43 1.99
CA GLY A 527 -2.80 4.52 2.44
C GLY A 527 -3.91 4.87 1.45
N VAL A 528 -4.22 3.98 0.52
CA VAL A 528 -5.34 4.15 -0.40
C VAL A 528 -6.65 3.97 0.35
N SER A 529 -7.61 4.84 0.06
CA SER A 529 -8.98 4.80 0.61
C SER A 529 -10.05 4.44 -0.41
N LYS A 530 -9.92 4.88 -1.68
CA LYS A 530 -10.88 4.57 -2.73
C LYS A 530 -10.39 3.40 -3.59
N PHE A 531 -11.22 2.35 -3.65
CA PHE A 531 -11.00 1.17 -4.48
C PHE A 531 -12.08 1.10 -5.55
N ASP A 532 -11.68 1.12 -6.82
CA ASP A 532 -12.57 0.92 -7.96
C ASP A 532 -12.10 -0.30 -8.77
N PRO A 533 -12.55 -1.51 -8.38
CA PRO A 533 -12.26 -2.73 -9.12
C PRO A 533 -12.75 -2.64 -10.56
N LYS A 534 -11.94 -3.14 -11.50
CA LYS A 534 -12.35 -3.27 -12.92
C LYS A 534 -12.43 -4.71 -13.39
N SER A 535 -11.83 -5.61 -12.63
CA SER A 535 -12.09 -7.05 -12.67
C SER A 535 -11.58 -7.67 -11.38
N LYS A 536 -11.74 -8.97 -11.19
CA LYS A 536 -11.15 -9.71 -10.06
C LYS A 536 -9.61 -9.62 -9.97
N LEU A 537 -8.94 -9.12 -11.01
CA LEU A 537 -7.48 -9.16 -11.17
C LEU A 537 -6.77 -7.82 -10.98
N TRP A 538 -7.50 -6.70 -11.00
CA TRP A 538 -6.90 -5.37 -10.85
C TRP A 538 -7.90 -4.30 -10.38
N VAL A 539 -7.35 -3.29 -9.73
CA VAL A 539 -8.10 -2.20 -9.06
C VAL A 539 -7.51 -0.84 -9.41
N ARG A 540 -8.39 0.12 -9.74
CA ARG A 540 -8.03 1.54 -9.81
C ARG A 540 -8.07 2.16 -8.43
N ASN A 541 -7.12 3.05 -8.19
CA ASN A 541 -7.04 3.79 -6.94
C ASN A 541 -6.49 5.20 -7.16
N THR A 542 -6.68 6.06 -6.16
CA THR A 542 -6.10 7.40 -6.12
C THR A 542 -5.24 7.52 -4.86
N MET A 543 -3.97 7.90 -5.05
CA MET A 543 -2.98 8.11 -4.00
C MET A 543 -2.89 9.60 -3.64
N PHE A 544 -2.54 9.93 -2.38
CA PHE A 544 -2.34 11.30 -1.89
C PHE A 544 -3.53 12.27 -2.07
N GLN A 545 -4.74 11.76 -2.30
CA GLN A 545 -5.95 12.59 -2.27
C GLN A 545 -6.13 13.15 -0.85
N GLY A 546 -6.34 14.46 -0.73
CA GLY A 546 -6.44 15.16 0.56
C GLY A 546 -5.11 15.54 1.20
N ALA A 547 -3.96 15.06 0.68
CA ALA A 547 -2.66 15.37 1.25
C ALA A 547 -2.36 16.88 1.19
N PRO A 548 -1.55 17.42 2.14
CA PRO A 548 -1.12 18.82 2.11
C PRO A 548 -0.37 19.17 0.81
N LEU A 549 -0.27 20.46 0.53
CA LEU A 549 0.51 20.98 -0.60
C LEU A 549 1.98 21.15 -0.18
N LEU A 550 2.91 21.26 -1.14
CA LEU A 550 4.33 21.48 -0.79
C LEU A 550 4.52 22.83 -0.11
N GLU A 551 3.71 23.82 -0.47
CA GLU A 551 3.68 25.16 0.12
C GLU A 551 3.19 25.16 1.58
N ASP A 552 2.63 24.04 2.06
CA ASP A 552 2.24 23.88 3.46
C ASP A 552 3.43 23.47 4.35
N ILE A 553 4.56 23.05 3.77
CA ILE A 553 5.77 22.69 4.53
C ILE A 553 6.26 23.91 5.31
N GLY A 554 6.50 23.72 6.61
CA GLY A 554 6.91 24.79 7.52
C GLY A 554 5.77 25.57 8.17
N LYS A 555 4.51 25.36 7.72
CA LYS A 555 3.30 25.87 8.39
C LYS A 555 2.81 24.86 9.46
N PRO A 556 1.93 25.27 10.40
CA PRO A 556 1.25 24.33 11.29
C PRO A 556 0.57 23.23 10.48
N PHE A 557 0.89 21.98 10.80
CA PHE A 557 0.39 20.82 10.09
C PHE A 557 -0.41 19.93 11.04
N ASN A 558 -1.62 19.57 10.62
CA ASN A 558 -2.41 18.52 11.22
C ASN A 558 -2.58 17.40 10.20
N ASP A 559 -2.18 16.19 10.57
CA ASP A 559 -2.37 15.00 9.73
C ASP A 559 -3.84 14.53 9.80
N ASP A 560 -4.73 15.35 9.22
CA ASP A 560 -6.19 15.18 9.22
C ASP A 560 -6.77 15.03 7.80
N TRP A 561 -6.09 14.26 6.95
CA TRP A 561 -6.55 13.93 5.60
C TRP A 561 -6.98 12.47 5.45
N PHE A 562 -7.39 11.84 6.56
CA PHE A 562 -8.09 10.56 6.56
C PHE A 562 -9.48 10.70 5.92
N MET A 563 -9.79 9.82 4.96
CA MET A 563 -11.06 9.78 4.21
C MET A 563 -11.47 11.17 3.67
N PRO A 564 -10.67 11.75 2.74
CA PRO A 564 -10.88 13.11 2.28
C PRO A 564 -12.23 13.26 1.57
N LEU A 565 -12.92 14.36 1.85
CA LEU A 565 -14.19 14.71 1.23
C LEU A 565 -13.98 15.63 0.04
N ALA A 566 -14.88 15.58 -0.93
CA ALA A 566 -14.95 16.59 -1.98
C ALA A 566 -15.17 17.98 -1.34
N PRO A 567 -14.44 19.02 -1.77
CA PRO A 567 -14.58 20.36 -1.22
C PRO A 567 -15.97 20.92 -1.52
N THR A 568 -16.60 21.59 -0.54
CA THR A 568 -17.91 22.22 -0.74
C THR A 568 -17.72 23.69 -1.14
N THR A 569 -18.63 24.22 -1.96
CA THR A 569 -18.64 25.64 -2.36
C THR A 569 -18.84 26.60 -1.19
N GLU A 570 -19.25 26.11 -0.02
CA GLU A 570 -19.55 26.89 1.19
C GLU A 570 -18.33 27.22 2.07
N ASN A 571 -17.15 26.63 1.83
CA ASN A 571 -15.92 27.02 2.54
C ASN A 571 -15.31 28.37 2.07
N ASN A 572 -16.03 29.12 1.24
CA ASN A 572 -15.60 30.40 0.67
C ASN A 572 -16.00 31.61 1.54
N HIS A 573 -15.68 31.59 2.85
CA HIS A 573 -15.77 32.79 3.70
C HIS A 573 -14.55 33.00 4.57
#